data_AF-A0A3D5VLN9-F1
#
_entry.id   AF-A0A3D5VLN9-F1
#
_cell.length_a   1.000
_cell.length_b   1.000
_cell.length_c   1.000
_cell.angle_alpha   90.00
_cell.angle_beta   90.00
_cell.angle_gamma   90.00
#
_symmetry.space_group_name_H-M   'P 1'
#
loop_
_entity.id
_entity.type
_entity.pdbx_description
1 polymer ?
#
loop_
_entity_poly.entity_id
_entity_poly.type
_entity_poly.pdbx_seq_one_letter_code
_entity_poly.pdbx_strand_id
1 'polypeptide(L)'
;MRMTQDTGFMRLALAQAQAAHEAGEIPVGAIVVKDGRVLGVGRNMPIGTHDPSAHAEIIALRAAARVLGNYRMEGCELYVTLEPCAMCAGALLHARLKRVIYGATDPKTGAAGSVLNLFAYQQLNHHTQVSAGVLADECSNTLRTFFQLRRQAHASQAQTLMEDALRTPQSVFVGMQDYPFVSHFFRDAENLHGWRMHYLDEGPVDAMHTVLCLHDVPGWSYRFRALIPALSAKGIRVLSPDLIGFGISDKPKKVVAHTPYLHLHSLQRLLMSLGAPKVLVLAEGKAIHLAQMLVESKVVCVVDVLQIPPDPHVASDARPYPDKGYQAAWRAAAGLVQQLEQASRDGDWNLDVNVLDGSPDTMAEQIEAICCNG
;
A
#
# COMPACT_ATOMS: atom_id res chain seq x y z
N MET A 1 33.59 -5.46 11.12
CA MET A 1 33.82 -6.64 10.28
C MET A 1 32.72 -7.70 10.39
N ARG A 2 32.33 -8.16 11.59
CA ARG A 2 31.28 -9.19 11.74
C ARG A 2 29.84 -8.69 11.52
N MET A 3 29.47 -7.56 12.14
CA MET A 3 28.15 -6.92 11.91
C MET A 3 27.90 -6.58 10.44
N THR A 4 28.91 -6.08 9.72
CA THR A 4 28.85 -5.77 8.29
C THR A 4 28.63 -7.02 7.41
N GLN A 5 29.07 -8.19 7.87
CA GLN A 5 28.85 -9.46 7.16
C GLN A 5 27.46 -10.01 7.45
N ASP A 6 27.01 -9.94 8.70
CA ASP A 6 25.66 -10.38 9.10
C ASP A 6 24.58 -9.57 8.37
N THR A 7 24.75 -8.25 8.21
CA THR A 7 23.81 -7.43 7.43
C THR A 7 23.79 -7.82 5.96
N GLY A 8 24.95 -8.10 5.34
CA GLY A 8 25.03 -8.56 3.95
C GLY A 8 24.27 -9.87 3.72
N PHE A 9 24.43 -10.84 4.61
CA PHE A 9 23.70 -12.11 4.54
C PHE A 9 22.21 -11.96 4.87
N MET A 10 21.84 -11.09 5.80
CA MET A 10 20.44 -10.80 6.07
C MET A 10 19.73 -10.14 4.87
N ARG A 11 20.43 -9.30 4.08
CA ARG A 11 19.88 -8.77 2.83
C ARG A 11 19.58 -9.87 1.80
N LEU A 12 20.41 -10.91 1.73
CA LEU A 12 20.11 -12.08 0.87
C LEU A 12 18.89 -12.85 1.38
N ALA A 13 18.69 -12.96 2.70
CA ALA A 13 17.48 -13.53 3.27
C ALA A 13 16.24 -12.66 2.99
N LEU A 14 16.35 -11.33 3.05
CA LEU A 14 15.30 -10.39 2.65
C LEU A 14 14.91 -10.53 1.17
N ALA A 15 15.88 -10.79 0.27
CA ALA A 15 15.57 -11.10 -1.13
C ALA A 15 14.70 -12.36 -1.27
N GLN A 16 14.90 -13.38 -0.41
CA GLN A 16 14.04 -14.56 -0.37
C GLN A 16 12.65 -14.26 0.21
N ALA A 17 12.58 -13.39 1.23
CA ALA A 17 11.31 -12.92 1.80
C ALA A 17 10.46 -12.18 0.76
N GLN A 18 11.09 -11.33 -0.06
CA GLN A 18 10.45 -10.65 -1.19
C GLN A 18 9.93 -11.65 -2.23
N ALA A 19 10.69 -12.69 -2.54
CA ALA A 19 10.24 -13.73 -3.46
C ALA A 19 9.08 -14.58 -2.90
N ALA A 20 8.95 -14.72 -1.58
CA ALA A 20 7.76 -15.29 -0.94
C ALA A 20 6.55 -14.34 -1.04
N HIS A 21 6.77 -13.04 -0.82
CA HIS A 21 5.74 -12.02 -0.99
C HIS A 21 5.11 -12.07 -2.39
N GLU A 22 5.94 -12.09 -3.43
CA GLU A 22 5.52 -12.17 -4.83
C GLU A 22 4.73 -13.44 -5.16
N ALA A 23 4.98 -14.53 -4.41
CA ALA A 23 4.23 -15.77 -4.52
C ALA A 23 2.93 -15.79 -3.68
N GLY A 24 2.58 -14.69 -3.01
CA GLY A 24 1.40 -14.59 -2.14
C GLY A 24 1.56 -15.23 -0.76
N GLU A 25 2.79 -15.57 -0.37
CA GLU A 25 3.13 -16.20 0.90
C GLU A 25 3.50 -15.16 1.97
N ILE A 26 3.50 -15.56 3.25
CA ILE A 26 4.03 -14.70 4.32
C ILE A 26 5.52 -14.41 4.03
N PRO A 27 5.97 -13.15 3.97
CA PRO A 27 7.30 -12.80 3.47
C PRO A 27 8.39 -13.07 4.51
N VAL A 28 8.79 -14.34 4.59
CA VAL A 28 9.92 -14.80 5.40
C VAL A 28 10.91 -15.50 4.48
N GLY A 29 12.18 -15.15 4.63
CA GLY A 29 13.29 -15.72 3.88
C GLY A 29 14.41 -16.14 4.80
N ALA A 30 15.15 -17.17 4.39
CA ALA A 30 16.26 -17.72 5.14
C ALA A 30 17.38 -18.21 4.23
N ILE A 31 18.61 -18.19 4.72
CA ILE A 31 19.78 -18.78 4.06
C ILE A 31 20.66 -19.51 5.07
N VAL A 32 21.36 -20.55 4.61
CA VAL A 32 22.40 -21.24 5.37
C VAL A 32 23.76 -20.90 4.77
N VAL A 33 24.70 -20.52 5.62
CA VAL A 33 26.04 -20.08 5.24
C VAL A 33 27.09 -20.94 5.95
N LYS A 34 28.16 -21.29 5.24
CA LYS A 34 29.37 -21.90 5.81
C LYS A 34 30.60 -21.27 5.18
N ASP A 35 31.56 -20.84 5.99
CA ASP A 35 32.81 -20.23 5.54
C ASP A 35 32.60 -19.08 4.53
N GLY A 36 31.58 -18.26 4.78
CA GLY A 36 31.20 -17.13 3.93
C GLY A 36 30.45 -17.49 2.63
N ARG A 37 30.15 -18.77 2.40
CA ARG A 37 29.43 -19.26 1.20
C ARG A 37 28.02 -19.69 1.54
N VAL A 38 27.04 -19.27 0.74
CA VAL A 38 25.66 -19.72 0.86
C VAL A 38 25.55 -21.18 0.36
N LEU A 39 25.07 -22.08 1.21
CA LEU A 39 24.86 -23.49 0.91
C LEU A 39 23.38 -23.83 0.65
N GLY A 40 22.46 -23.05 1.20
CA GLY A 40 21.03 -23.26 1.03
C GLY A 40 20.28 -21.95 1.13
N VAL A 41 19.21 -21.83 0.35
CA VAL A 41 18.28 -20.71 0.38
C VAL A 41 16.88 -21.25 0.58
N GLY A 42 16.03 -20.49 1.27
CA GLY A 42 14.66 -20.86 1.53
C GLY A 42 13.78 -19.64 1.71
N ARG A 43 12.50 -19.81 1.38
CA ARG A 43 11.45 -18.81 1.54
C ARG A 43 10.19 -19.53 1.98
N ASN A 44 9.26 -18.86 2.66
CA ASN A 44 7.99 -19.49 2.99
C ASN A 44 7.24 -19.91 1.71
N MET A 45 6.71 -21.13 1.72
CA MET A 45 5.88 -21.69 0.64
C MET A 45 4.71 -22.59 1.13
N PRO A 46 4.18 -22.45 2.36
CA PRO A 46 3.21 -23.42 2.87
C PRO A 46 1.89 -23.46 2.10
N ILE A 47 1.45 -22.32 1.53
CA ILE A 47 0.21 -22.27 0.75
C ILE A 47 0.42 -22.94 -0.61
N GLY A 48 1.44 -22.52 -1.36
CA GLY A 48 1.67 -22.97 -2.73
C GLY A 48 2.14 -24.43 -2.83
N THR A 49 2.81 -24.94 -1.79
CA THR A 49 3.26 -26.34 -1.76
C THR A 49 2.34 -27.27 -0.98
N HIS A 50 1.33 -26.72 -0.31
CA HIS A 50 0.45 -27.47 0.61
C HIS A 50 1.23 -28.26 1.68
N ASP A 51 2.43 -27.81 2.05
CA ASP A 51 3.28 -28.41 3.06
C ASP A 51 3.33 -27.49 4.30
N PRO A 52 2.71 -27.87 5.43
CA PRO A 52 2.74 -27.06 6.64
C PRO A 52 4.14 -26.88 7.21
N SER A 53 5.13 -27.69 6.79
CA SER A 53 6.53 -27.57 7.18
C SER A 53 7.36 -26.68 6.25
N ALA A 54 6.80 -26.16 5.15
CA ALA A 54 7.50 -25.36 4.14
C ALA A 54 7.78 -23.92 4.60
N HIS A 55 8.34 -23.78 5.79
CA HIS A 55 8.91 -22.53 6.29
C HIS A 55 10.30 -22.28 5.69
N ALA A 56 10.68 -21.01 5.61
CA ALA A 56 11.94 -20.58 5.01
C ALA A 56 13.15 -21.32 5.59
N GLU A 57 13.22 -21.48 6.92
CA GLU A 57 14.33 -22.15 7.61
C GLU A 57 14.40 -23.63 7.24
N ILE A 58 13.26 -24.32 7.22
CA ILE A 58 13.19 -25.74 6.86
C ILE A 58 13.65 -25.95 5.42
N ILE A 59 13.23 -25.09 4.50
CA ILE A 59 13.62 -25.18 3.09
C ILE A 59 15.12 -24.90 2.93
N ALA A 60 15.65 -23.87 3.59
CA ALA A 60 17.07 -23.55 3.56
C ALA A 60 17.92 -24.69 4.14
N LEU A 61 17.50 -25.30 5.25
CA LEU A 61 18.14 -26.49 5.83
C LEU A 61 18.11 -27.68 4.86
N ARG A 62 16.95 -28.00 4.26
CA ARG A 62 16.83 -29.09 3.28
C ARG A 62 17.76 -28.88 2.09
N ALA A 63 17.86 -27.65 1.58
CA ALA A 63 18.78 -27.30 0.50
C ALA A 63 20.25 -27.49 0.91
N ALA A 64 20.65 -26.93 2.05
CA ALA A 64 22.02 -27.04 2.55
C ALA A 64 22.42 -28.49 2.87
N ALA A 65 21.52 -29.30 3.42
CA ALA A 65 21.78 -30.70 3.74
C ALA A 65 22.11 -31.52 2.48
N ARG A 66 21.41 -31.25 1.36
CA ARG A 66 21.67 -31.89 0.07
C ARG A 66 23.05 -31.50 -0.47
N VAL A 67 23.43 -30.23 -0.36
CA VAL A 67 24.76 -29.75 -0.79
C VAL A 67 25.87 -30.38 0.07
N LEU A 68 25.65 -30.51 1.37
CA LEU A 68 26.62 -31.11 2.30
C LEU A 68 26.65 -32.65 2.25
N GLY A 69 25.62 -33.29 1.70
CA GLY A 69 25.41 -34.73 1.82
C GLY A 69 25.26 -35.19 3.28
N ASN A 70 24.84 -34.30 4.18
CA ASN A 70 24.79 -34.55 5.62
C ASN A 70 23.69 -33.72 6.29
N TYR A 71 23.00 -34.31 7.26
CA TYR A 71 21.98 -33.63 8.06
C TYR A 71 22.59 -32.77 9.18
N ARG A 72 23.83 -33.07 9.60
CA ARG A 72 24.59 -32.27 10.57
C ARG A 72 25.33 -31.15 9.83
N MET A 73 25.05 -29.92 10.22
CA MET A 73 25.54 -28.69 9.61
C MET A 73 26.55 -27.99 10.52
N GLU A 74 27.51 -28.74 11.04
CA GLU A 74 28.53 -28.21 11.94
C GLU A 74 29.31 -27.08 11.27
N GLY A 75 29.48 -25.98 12.01
CA GLY A 75 30.10 -24.74 11.52
C GLY A 75 29.20 -23.86 10.65
N CYS A 76 28.00 -24.31 10.28
CA CYS A 76 27.07 -23.49 9.50
C CYS A 76 26.32 -22.50 10.39
N GLU A 77 25.96 -21.37 9.79
CA GLU A 77 25.16 -20.31 10.39
C GLU A 77 23.90 -20.12 9.53
N LEU A 78 22.74 -19.88 10.15
CA LEU A 78 21.50 -19.59 9.45
C LEU A 78 21.06 -18.16 9.70
N TYR A 79 20.71 -17.44 8.64
CA TYR A 79 20.11 -16.11 8.68
C TYR A 79 18.65 -16.22 8.29
N VAL A 80 17.74 -15.62 9.06
CA VAL A 80 16.30 -15.62 8.78
C VAL A 80 15.67 -14.25 9.10
N THR A 81 14.74 -13.79 8.29
CA THR A 81 14.18 -12.44 8.45
C THR A 81 13.26 -12.29 9.67
N LEU A 82 12.68 -13.39 10.16
CA LEU A 82 11.79 -13.44 11.32
C LEU A 82 12.30 -14.46 12.34
N GLU A 83 12.07 -14.20 13.62
CA GLU A 83 12.35 -15.14 14.71
C GLU A 83 11.72 -16.52 14.42
N PRO A 84 12.50 -17.61 14.55
CA PRO A 84 12.00 -18.95 14.21
C PRO A 84 10.92 -19.41 15.18
N CYS A 85 9.89 -20.07 14.65
CA CYS A 85 8.87 -20.74 15.46
C CYS A 85 9.40 -22.05 16.08
N ALA A 86 8.61 -22.70 16.95
CA ALA A 86 9.03 -23.91 17.66
C ALA A 86 9.47 -25.06 16.73
N MET A 87 8.78 -25.26 15.60
CA MET A 87 9.15 -26.25 14.59
C MET A 87 10.54 -25.97 14.01
N CYS A 88 10.76 -24.75 13.53
CA CYS A 88 12.02 -24.34 12.94
C CYS A 88 13.15 -24.38 13.98
N ALA A 89 12.93 -23.86 15.18
CA ALA A 89 13.90 -23.92 16.28
C ALA A 89 14.33 -25.37 16.61
N GLY A 90 13.38 -26.31 16.68
CA GLY A 90 13.71 -27.74 16.85
C GLY A 90 14.56 -28.30 15.70
N ALA A 91 14.22 -27.96 14.45
CA ALA A 91 14.99 -28.39 13.28
C ALA A 91 16.42 -27.81 13.26
N LEU A 92 16.58 -26.54 13.66
CA LEU A 92 17.89 -25.87 13.75
C LEU A 92 18.81 -26.55 14.78
N LEU A 93 18.25 -26.95 15.94
CA LEU A 93 18.96 -27.71 16.96
C LEU A 93 19.34 -29.11 16.47
N HIS A 94 18.44 -29.82 15.79
CA HIS A 94 18.73 -31.13 15.18
C HIS A 94 19.78 -31.06 14.07
N ALA A 95 19.83 -29.95 13.33
CA ALA A 95 20.84 -29.68 12.33
C ALA A 95 22.21 -29.30 12.92
N ARG A 96 22.29 -29.03 14.23
CA ARG A 96 23.55 -28.66 14.94
C ARG A 96 24.23 -27.41 14.38
N LEU A 97 23.43 -26.41 14.02
CA LEU A 97 23.97 -25.14 13.57
C LEU A 97 24.83 -24.51 14.66
N LYS A 98 25.90 -23.85 14.23
CA LYS A 98 26.74 -23.05 15.12
C LYS A 98 25.97 -21.84 15.65
N ARG A 99 25.25 -21.15 14.75
CA ARG A 99 24.53 -19.92 15.06
C ARG A 99 23.26 -19.77 14.22
N VAL A 100 22.24 -19.17 14.83
CA VAL A 100 21.04 -18.67 14.16
C VAL A 100 20.98 -17.17 14.39
N ILE A 101 20.84 -16.42 13.30
CA ILE A 101 20.76 -14.97 13.28
C ILE A 101 19.40 -14.59 12.72
N TYR A 102 18.61 -13.82 13.46
CA TYR A 102 17.32 -13.36 12.97
C TYR A 102 17.16 -11.84 13.00
N GLY A 103 16.29 -11.34 12.11
CA GLY A 103 15.95 -9.93 11.99
C GLY A 103 14.91 -9.49 13.01
N ALA A 104 13.63 -9.56 12.63
CA ALA A 104 12.51 -9.16 13.47
C ALA A 104 12.15 -10.25 14.51
N THR A 105 11.68 -9.83 15.69
CA THR A 105 11.10 -10.73 16.69
C THR A 105 9.67 -11.15 16.29
N ASP A 106 9.23 -12.31 16.78
CA ASP A 106 7.84 -12.77 16.64
C ASP A 106 7.16 -12.87 18.02
N PRO A 107 6.48 -11.81 18.48
CA PRO A 107 5.82 -11.81 19.79
C PRO A 107 4.63 -12.79 19.90
N LYS A 108 4.17 -13.37 18.79
CA LYS A 108 3.02 -14.28 18.79
C LYS A 108 3.41 -15.74 18.81
N THR A 109 4.49 -16.12 18.12
CA THR A 109 4.88 -17.55 18.01
C THR A 109 6.38 -17.83 18.09
N GLY A 110 7.20 -16.80 18.32
CA GLY A 110 8.65 -16.91 18.35
C GLY A 110 9.18 -17.83 19.46
N ALA A 111 10.11 -18.71 19.08
CA ALA A 111 10.68 -19.75 19.93
C ALA A 111 12.17 -19.53 20.28
N ALA A 112 12.69 -18.33 20.03
CA ALA A 112 14.08 -17.94 20.30
C ALA A 112 14.18 -16.77 21.29
N GLY A 113 13.13 -16.54 22.09
CA GLY A 113 13.10 -15.48 23.10
C GLY A 113 11.73 -14.83 23.32
N SER A 114 10.84 -14.83 22.33
CA SER A 114 9.55 -14.12 22.44
C SER A 114 8.50 -14.85 23.28
N VAL A 115 7.97 -15.97 22.79
CA VAL A 115 6.95 -16.76 23.51
C VAL A 115 7.61 -17.83 24.36
N LEU A 116 8.64 -18.47 23.79
CA LEU A 116 9.47 -19.45 24.45
C LEU A 116 10.89 -19.36 23.91
N ASN A 117 11.84 -20.01 24.57
CA ASN A 117 13.23 -20.01 24.14
C ASN A 117 13.77 -21.45 24.14
N LEU A 118 13.57 -22.18 23.03
CA LEU A 118 14.07 -23.56 22.93
C LEU A 118 15.60 -23.63 23.05
N PHE A 119 16.31 -22.58 22.61
CA PHE A 119 17.76 -22.51 22.66
C PHE A 119 18.32 -22.32 24.07
N ALA A 120 17.49 -21.93 25.05
CA ALA A 120 17.91 -21.77 26.44
C ALA A 120 17.87 -23.08 27.26
N TYR A 121 17.16 -24.11 26.80
CA TYR A 121 16.99 -25.37 27.55
C TYR A 121 18.23 -26.25 27.46
N GLN A 122 19.03 -26.26 28.54
CA GLN A 122 20.29 -27.03 28.63
C GLN A 122 20.10 -28.55 28.56
N GLN A 123 18.88 -29.06 28.78
CA GLN A 123 18.57 -30.48 28.69
C GLN A 123 18.54 -30.99 27.24
N LEU A 124 18.49 -30.10 26.25
CA LEU A 124 18.53 -30.47 24.84
C LEU A 124 19.98 -30.78 24.42
N ASN A 125 20.18 -31.85 23.65
CA ASN A 125 21.52 -32.40 23.36
C ASN A 125 22.46 -31.46 22.59
N HIS A 126 21.92 -30.47 21.86
CA HIS A 126 22.69 -29.60 20.97
C HIS A 126 22.41 -28.15 21.32
N HIS A 127 23.46 -27.32 21.22
CA HIS A 127 23.39 -25.92 21.60
C HIS A 127 23.80 -25.07 20.40
N THR A 128 22.95 -24.13 20.06
CA THR A 128 23.12 -23.22 18.93
C THR A 128 23.06 -21.80 19.46
N GLN A 129 24.05 -20.97 19.09
CA GLN A 129 24.06 -19.56 19.48
C GLN A 129 22.94 -18.81 18.76
N VAL A 130 22.28 -17.88 19.45
CA VAL A 130 21.21 -17.05 18.87
C VAL A 130 21.68 -15.60 18.86
N SER A 131 21.47 -14.90 17.74
CA SER A 131 21.69 -13.47 17.60
C SER A 131 20.46 -12.83 16.98
N ALA A 132 19.94 -11.79 17.63
CA ALA A 132 18.70 -11.12 17.25
C ALA A 132 18.98 -9.74 16.68
N GLY A 133 18.03 -9.20 15.91
CA GLY A 133 17.95 -7.78 15.59
C GLY A 133 18.72 -7.31 14.36
N VAL A 134 19.28 -8.22 13.55
CA VAL A 134 20.02 -7.82 12.34
C VAL A 134 19.05 -7.33 11.27
N LEU A 135 19.09 -6.03 10.94
CA LEU A 135 18.11 -5.38 10.05
C LEU A 135 16.66 -5.58 10.52
N ALA A 136 16.43 -5.51 11.84
CA ALA A 136 15.13 -5.74 12.46
C ALA A 136 14.00 -4.88 11.86
N ASP A 137 14.27 -3.58 11.66
CA ASP A 137 13.28 -2.63 11.14
C ASP A 137 12.88 -2.97 9.71
N GLU A 138 13.84 -3.27 8.83
CA GLU A 138 13.58 -3.67 7.45
C GLU A 138 12.78 -4.99 7.38
N CYS A 139 13.16 -5.97 8.20
CA CYS A 139 12.46 -7.25 8.29
C CYS A 139 11.02 -7.09 8.82
N SER A 140 10.83 -6.27 9.86
CA SER A 140 9.53 -5.98 10.45
C SER A 140 8.62 -5.22 9.49
N ASN A 141 9.18 -4.23 8.78
CA ASN A 141 8.44 -3.46 7.79
C ASN A 141 7.87 -4.35 6.68
N THR A 142 8.67 -5.29 6.18
CA THR A 142 8.24 -6.27 5.15
C THR A 142 6.98 -7.04 5.58
N LEU A 143 6.95 -7.54 6.83
CA LEU A 143 5.79 -8.26 7.39
C LEU A 143 4.58 -7.33 7.62
N ARG A 144 4.81 -6.11 8.13
CA ARG A 144 3.75 -5.12 8.37
C ARG A 144 3.04 -4.76 7.08
N THR A 145 3.79 -4.44 6.02
CA THR A 145 3.26 -4.12 4.70
C THR A 145 2.40 -5.26 4.16
N PHE A 146 2.88 -6.51 4.23
CA PHE A 146 2.12 -7.68 3.77
C PHE A 146 0.76 -7.84 4.47
N PHE A 147 0.74 -7.78 5.81
CA PHE A 147 -0.52 -7.93 6.54
C PHE A 147 -1.45 -6.72 6.39
N GLN A 148 -0.91 -5.51 6.20
CA GLN A 148 -1.71 -4.33 5.91
C GLN A 148 -2.43 -4.46 4.57
N LEU A 149 -1.72 -4.87 3.51
CA LEU A 149 -2.30 -5.15 2.19
C LEU A 149 -3.37 -6.25 2.26
N ARG A 150 -3.13 -7.35 3.00
CA ARG A 150 -4.14 -8.41 3.18
C ARG A 150 -5.38 -7.94 3.94
N ARG A 151 -5.21 -7.13 4.99
CA ARG A 151 -6.35 -6.56 5.73
C ARG A 151 -7.19 -5.65 4.86
N GLN A 152 -6.56 -4.81 4.06
CA GLN A 152 -7.26 -3.96 3.08
C GLN A 152 -8.01 -4.81 2.06
N ALA A 153 -7.37 -5.85 1.52
CA ALA A 153 -8.01 -6.74 0.56
C ALA A 153 -9.25 -7.43 1.15
N HIS A 154 -9.13 -7.96 2.37
CA HIS A 154 -10.24 -8.61 3.06
C HIS A 154 -11.36 -7.62 3.45
N ALA A 155 -11.01 -6.42 3.92
CA ALA A 155 -11.98 -5.36 4.20
C ALA A 155 -12.72 -4.91 2.92
N SER A 156 -12.03 -4.89 1.78
CA SER A 156 -12.62 -4.54 0.49
C SER A 156 -13.56 -5.63 -0.07
N GLN A 157 -13.33 -6.91 0.28
CA GLN A 157 -14.13 -8.07 -0.14
C GLN A 157 -15.33 -8.36 0.77
N ALA A 158 -15.23 -8.08 2.08
CA ALA A 158 -16.32 -8.32 3.04
C ALA A 158 -17.50 -7.33 2.92
N GLN A 159 -17.43 -6.36 2.02
CA GLN A 159 -18.44 -5.32 1.86
C GLN A 159 -19.40 -5.63 0.70
N THR A 160 -20.69 -5.78 1.02
CA THR A 160 -21.76 -6.02 0.04
C THR A 160 -21.75 -4.96 -1.07
N LEU A 161 -21.63 -5.40 -2.32
CA LEU A 161 -21.79 -4.57 -3.50
C LEU A 161 -23.28 -4.29 -3.72
N MET A 162 -23.63 -3.03 -3.94
CA MET A 162 -25.00 -2.64 -4.30
C MET A 162 -25.37 -3.19 -5.68
N GLU A 163 -26.60 -3.68 -5.86
CA GLU A 163 -27.05 -4.32 -7.10
C GLU A 163 -26.95 -3.40 -8.33
N ASP A 164 -27.03 -2.08 -8.12
CA ASP A 164 -26.99 -1.07 -9.16
C ASP A 164 -25.58 -0.53 -9.44
N ALA A 165 -24.53 -1.11 -8.84
CA ALA A 165 -23.15 -0.75 -9.07
C ALA A 165 -22.29 -1.94 -9.53
N LEU A 166 -21.14 -1.63 -10.11
CA LEU A 166 -20.06 -2.56 -10.41
C LEU A 166 -18.85 -2.21 -9.54
N ARG A 167 -18.09 -3.22 -9.11
CA ARG A 167 -16.85 -3.04 -8.37
C ARG A 167 -15.72 -3.74 -9.10
N THR A 168 -14.76 -2.95 -9.58
CA THR A 168 -13.61 -3.48 -10.31
C THR A 168 -12.85 -4.45 -9.39
N PRO A 169 -12.56 -5.69 -9.84
CA PRO A 169 -11.89 -6.68 -9.00
C PRO A 169 -10.52 -6.17 -8.55
N GLN A 170 -10.19 -6.34 -7.28
CA GLN A 170 -8.93 -5.84 -6.73
C GLN A 170 -7.70 -6.44 -7.43
N SER A 171 -7.82 -7.67 -7.96
CA SER A 171 -6.77 -8.34 -8.72
C SER A 171 -6.26 -7.54 -9.92
N VAL A 172 -7.06 -6.64 -10.49
CA VAL A 172 -6.64 -5.78 -11.61
C VAL A 172 -5.66 -4.68 -11.16
N PHE A 173 -5.63 -4.38 -9.86
CA PHE A 173 -4.76 -3.36 -9.26
C PHE A 173 -3.58 -3.96 -8.45
N VAL A 174 -3.51 -5.28 -8.31
CA VAL A 174 -2.40 -5.95 -7.61
C VAL A 174 -1.12 -5.89 -8.45
N GLY A 175 0.03 -5.66 -7.80
CA GLY A 175 1.35 -5.69 -8.45
C GLY A 175 1.78 -4.38 -9.11
N MET A 176 1.04 -3.28 -8.89
CA MET A 176 1.43 -1.94 -9.33
C MET A 176 2.61 -1.43 -8.50
N GLN A 177 3.84 -1.58 -9.04
CA GLN A 177 5.08 -1.23 -8.34
C GLN A 177 5.20 0.26 -8.03
N ASP A 178 4.57 1.12 -8.84
CA ASP A 178 4.58 2.58 -8.71
C ASP A 178 3.35 3.14 -8.00
N TYR A 179 2.57 2.28 -7.33
CA TYR A 179 1.38 2.66 -6.57
C TYR A 179 1.37 1.99 -5.18
N PRO A 180 2.35 2.29 -4.31
CA PRO A 180 2.54 1.60 -3.03
C PRO A 180 1.61 2.09 -1.91
N PHE A 181 0.44 2.66 -2.25
CA PHE A 181 -0.40 3.37 -1.29
C PHE A 181 -1.39 2.48 -0.56
N VAL A 182 -1.75 2.95 0.63
CA VAL A 182 -2.73 2.31 1.50
C VAL A 182 -4.13 2.68 1.00
N SER A 183 -4.89 1.71 0.50
CA SER A 183 -6.26 1.96 0.05
C SER A 183 -7.22 2.09 1.23
N HIS A 184 -7.96 3.19 1.27
CA HIS A 184 -9.07 3.42 2.20
C HIS A 184 -10.41 3.48 1.48
N PHE A 185 -11.49 3.28 2.25
CA PHE A 185 -12.85 3.23 1.69
C PHE A 185 -13.84 3.95 2.60
N PHE A 186 -14.54 4.91 2.02
CA PHE A 186 -15.60 5.69 2.64
C PHE A 186 -16.97 5.21 2.12
N ARG A 187 -17.96 5.17 3.01
CA ARG A 187 -19.35 4.84 2.71
C ARG A 187 -20.27 5.81 3.41
N ASP A 188 -21.31 6.19 2.70
CA ASP A 188 -22.41 6.99 3.24
C ASP A 188 -23.71 6.39 2.69
N ALA A 189 -24.49 5.74 3.56
CA ALA A 189 -25.72 5.09 3.12
C ALA A 189 -26.75 6.09 2.59
N GLU A 190 -26.71 7.33 3.06
CA GLU A 190 -27.65 8.39 2.71
C GLU A 190 -27.23 9.08 1.41
N ASN A 191 -25.95 9.46 1.30
CA ASN A 191 -25.47 10.30 0.19
C ASN A 191 -24.82 9.52 -0.96
N LEU A 192 -24.21 8.37 -0.66
CA LEU A 192 -23.60 7.51 -1.67
C LEU A 192 -24.52 6.37 -2.09
N HIS A 193 -25.78 6.35 -1.67
CA HIS A 193 -26.68 5.19 -1.87
C HIS A 193 -26.04 3.86 -1.39
N GLY A 194 -25.15 3.94 -0.39
CA GLY A 194 -24.39 2.80 0.11
C GLY A 194 -23.20 2.36 -0.77
N TRP A 195 -22.96 3.02 -1.90
CA TRP A 195 -21.76 2.85 -2.72
C TRP A 195 -20.50 3.22 -1.94
N ARG A 196 -19.40 2.58 -2.34
CA ARG A 196 -18.09 2.75 -1.72
C ARG A 196 -17.22 3.69 -2.54
N MET A 197 -16.75 4.74 -1.90
CA MET A 197 -15.72 5.63 -2.42
C MET A 197 -14.34 5.16 -1.93
N HIS A 198 -13.41 4.90 -2.84
CA HIS A 198 -12.00 4.72 -2.55
C HIS A 198 -11.31 6.08 -2.36
N TYR A 199 -10.32 6.12 -1.47
CA TYR A 199 -9.42 7.27 -1.36
C TYR A 199 -8.04 6.84 -0.83
N LEU A 200 -7.04 7.68 -1.11
CA LEU A 200 -5.73 7.68 -0.47
C LEU A 200 -5.67 8.77 0.60
N ASP A 201 -4.96 8.49 1.70
CA ASP A 201 -4.70 9.42 2.79
C ASP A 201 -3.25 9.20 3.26
N GLU A 202 -2.36 10.04 2.75
CA GLU A 202 -0.91 9.88 2.89
C GLU A 202 -0.30 11.11 3.55
N GLY A 203 0.79 10.92 4.31
CA GLY A 203 1.41 11.98 5.12
C GLY A 203 0.85 12.07 6.56
N PRO A 204 1.33 13.02 7.39
CA PRO A 204 0.93 13.13 8.79
C PRO A 204 -0.54 13.58 8.93
N VAL A 205 -1.32 12.87 9.75
CA VAL A 205 -2.74 13.22 9.98
C VAL A 205 -2.90 14.59 10.66
N ASP A 206 -1.91 14.99 11.46
CA ASP A 206 -1.78 16.25 12.17
C ASP A 206 -0.98 17.32 11.40
N ALA A 207 -0.73 17.10 10.10
CA ALA A 207 -0.08 18.08 9.25
C ALA A 207 -0.80 19.43 9.28
N MET A 208 -0.02 20.51 9.29
CA MET A 208 -0.55 21.88 9.24
C MET A 208 -1.32 22.15 7.94
N HIS A 209 -0.94 21.49 6.85
CA HIS A 209 -1.54 21.64 5.53
C HIS A 209 -2.03 20.30 4.99
N THR A 210 -3.24 20.32 4.41
CA THR A 210 -3.83 19.18 3.71
C THR A 210 -4.13 19.56 2.26
N VAL A 211 -3.67 18.75 1.32
CA VAL A 211 -3.92 18.90 -0.12
C VAL A 211 -4.93 17.85 -0.57
N LEU A 212 -6.01 18.29 -1.21
CA LEU A 212 -7.00 17.45 -1.88
C LEU A 212 -6.67 17.37 -3.38
N CYS A 213 -6.25 16.19 -3.83
CA CYS A 213 -5.93 15.91 -5.23
C CYS A 213 -7.15 15.33 -5.96
N LEU A 214 -7.75 16.11 -6.86
CA LEU A 214 -8.90 15.72 -7.67
C LEU A 214 -8.48 15.34 -9.09
N HIS A 215 -8.69 14.09 -9.46
CA HIS A 215 -8.38 13.57 -10.80
C HIS A 215 -9.38 14.05 -11.85
N ASP A 216 -8.96 14.06 -13.12
CA ASP A 216 -9.84 14.44 -14.23
C ASP A 216 -11.00 13.45 -14.44
N VAL A 217 -11.98 13.85 -15.25
CA VAL A 217 -13.10 13.00 -15.67
C VAL A 217 -12.99 12.78 -17.19
N PRO A 218 -12.50 11.63 -17.65
CA PRO A 218 -12.13 10.47 -16.86
C PRO A 218 -10.70 10.43 -16.33
N GLY A 219 -10.52 9.80 -15.18
CA GLY A 219 -9.24 9.66 -14.49
C GLY A 219 -9.42 8.90 -13.18
N TRP A 220 -8.34 8.81 -12.40
CA TRP A 220 -8.34 8.25 -11.05
C TRP A 220 -7.06 8.64 -10.30
N SER A 221 -7.01 8.38 -8.99
CA SER A 221 -5.93 8.73 -8.06
C SER A 221 -4.53 8.28 -8.50
N TYR A 222 -4.41 7.30 -9.41
CA TYR A 222 -3.14 6.93 -10.06
C TYR A 222 -2.42 8.12 -10.71
N ARG A 223 -3.14 9.19 -11.09
CA ARG A 223 -2.54 10.44 -11.58
C ARG A 223 -1.48 11.02 -10.64
N PHE A 224 -1.74 10.95 -9.34
CA PHE A 224 -0.96 11.65 -8.32
C PHE A 224 0.14 10.79 -7.71
N ARG A 225 0.35 9.57 -8.22
CA ARG A 225 1.28 8.58 -7.63
C ARG A 225 2.72 9.07 -7.45
N ALA A 226 3.19 9.95 -8.33
CA ALA A 226 4.53 10.51 -8.23
C ALA A 226 4.57 11.78 -7.36
N LEU A 227 3.44 12.49 -7.25
CA LEU A 227 3.34 13.74 -6.48
C LEU A 227 3.07 13.49 -5.00
N ILE A 228 2.27 12.47 -4.67
CA ILE A 228 1.92 12.13 -3.28
C ILE A 228 3.18 11.93 -2.42
N PRO A 229 4.19 11.11 -2.81
CA PRO A 229 5.40 10.96 -2.00
C PRO A 229 6.19 12.27 -1.85
N ALA A 230 6.24 13.10 -2.90
CA ALA A 230 6.96 14.38 -2.87
C ALA A 230 6.32 15.38 -1.89
N LEU A 231 4.98 15.44 -1.83
CA LEU A 231 4.24 16.24 -0.86
C LEU A 231 4.34 15.67 0.56
N SER A 232 4.15 14.36 0.72
CA SER A 232 4.22 13.72 2.04
C SER A 232 5.62 13.83 2.67
N ALA A 233 6.69 13.82 1.86
CA ALA A 233 8.06 14.06 2.34
C ALA A 233 8.26 15.46 2.92
N LYS A 234 7.43 16.43 2.52
CA LYS A 234 7.41 17.81 3.05
C LYS A 234 6.48 17.99 4.25
N GLY A 235 5.96 16.89 4.81
CA GLY A 235 5.07 16.91 5.95
C GLY A 235 3.64 17.39 5.62
N ILE A 236 3.26 17.40 4.33
CA ILE A 236 1.91 17.74 3.88
C ILE A 236 1.05 16.48 3.86
N ARG A 237 -0.18 16.56 4.40
CA ARG A 237 -1.18 15.49 4.26
C ARG A 237 -1.80 15.56 2.87
N VAL A 238 -1.93 14.43 2.19
CA VAL A 238 -2.49 14.35 0.83
C VAL A 238 -3.68 13.41 0.84
N LEU A 239 -4.83 13.96 0.44
CA LEU A 239 -6.07 13.21 0.23
C LEU A 239 -6.32 13.09 -1.28
N SER A 240 -6.45 11.86 -1.79
CA SER A 240 -6.76 11.63 -3.21
C SER A 240 -7.90 10.62 -3.35
N PRO A 241 -9.16 11.10 -3.45
CA PRO A 241 -10.30 10.23 -3.67
C PRO A 241 -10.43 9.79 -5.13
N ASP A 242 -10.87 8.55 -5.34
CA ASP A 242 -11.46 8.14 -6.61
C ASP A 242 -12.93 8.50 -6.59
N LEU A 243 -13.37 9.40 -7.48
CA LEU A 243 -14.77 9.79 -7.56
C LEU A 243 -15.66 8.57 -7.85
N ILE A 244 -16.90 8.55 -7.33
CA ILE A 244 -17.87 7.47 -7.62
C ILE A 244 -18.04 7.32 -9.13
N GLY A 245 -17.94 6.10 -9.64
CA GLY A 245 -17.86 5.85 -11.08
C GLY A 245 -16.45 5.62 -11.62
N PHE A 246 -15.42 5.99 -10.87
CA PHE A 246 -14.03 6.07 -11.32
C PHE A 246 -13.07 5.25 -10.45
N GLY A 247 -11.87 4.98 -10.99
CA GLY A 247 -10.79 4.29 -10.27
C GLY A 247 -11.20 2.99 -9.56
N ILE A 248 -10.90 2.90 -8.27
CA ILE A 248 -11.20 1.76 -7.39
C ILE A 248 -12.58 1.91 -6.70
N SER A 249 -13.21 3.09 -6.83
CA SER A 249 -14.58 3.32 -6.36
C SER A 249 -15.62 2.47 -7.08
N ASP A 250 -16.74 2.26 -6.41
CA ASP A 250 -17.91 1.63 -6.99
C ASP A 250 -18.42 2.45 -8.18
N LYS A 251 -18.95 1.74 -9.18
CA LYS A 251 -19.34 2.28 -10.48
C LYS A 251 -20.83 2.09 -10.70
N PRO A 252 -21.66 3.09 -10.38
CA PRO A 252 -23.09 3.02 -10.64
C PRO A 252 -23.37 2.73 -12.13
N LYS A 253 -24.38 1.91 -12.39
CA LYS A 253 -24.74 1.47 -13.75
C LYS A 253 -25.58 2.51 -14.51
N LYS A 254 -26.22 3.45 -13.80
CA LYS A 254 -27.21 4.37 -14.36
C LYS A 254 -26.65 5.80 -14.46
N VAL A 255 -26.98 6.50 -15.54
CA VAL A 255 -26.58 7.90 -15.79
C VAL A 255 -27.01 8.84 -14.66
N VAL A 256 -28.19 8.62 -14.08
CA VAL A 256 -28.74 9.45 -12.99
C VAL A 256 -27.89 9.45 -11.72
N ALA A 257 -26.93 8.53 -11.62
CA ALA A 257 -25.98 8.46 -10.52
C ALA A 257 -24.77 9.40 -10.68
N HIS A 258 -24.55 9.98 -11.86
CA HIS A 258 -23.41 10.85 -12.17
C HIS A 258 -23.85 12.31 -12.29
N THR A 259 -24.20 12.92 -11.15
CA THR A 259 -24.57 14.35 -11.08
C THR A 259 -23.48 15.15 -10.38
N PRO A 260 -23.22 16.41 -10.79
CA PRO A 260 -22.26 17.30 -10.12
C PRO A 260 -22.46 17.36 -8.61
N TYR A 261 -23.72 17.46 -8.17
CA TYR A 261 -24.05 17.51 -6.76
C TYR A 261 -23.73 16.21 -6.03
N LEU A 262 -23.95 15.03 -6.62
CA LEU A 262 -23.55 13.78 -5.97
C LEU A 262 -22.04 13.78 -5.70
N HIS A 263 -21.23 14.18 -6.67
CA HIS A 263 -19.78 14.26 -6.51
C HIS A 263 -19.37 15.30 -5.44
N LEU A 264 -19.97 16.49 -5.45
CA LEU A 264 -19.72 17.54 -4.46
C LEU A 264 -20.05 17.06 -3.04
N HIS A 265 -21.26 16.54 -2.82
CA HIS A 265 -21.69 16.08 -1.49
C HIS A 265 -20.83 14.91 -1.01
N SER A 266 -20.47 13.99 -1.91
CA SER A 266 -19.59 12.87 -1.57
C SER A 266 -18.23 13.35 -1.07
N LEU A 267 -17.62 14.35 -1.73
CA LEU A 267 -16.35 14.94 -1.33
C LEU A 267 -16.46 15.64 0.03
N GLN A 268 -17.49 16.46 0.23
CA GLN A 268 -17.72 17.15 1.51
C GLN A 268 -17.84 16.15 2.66
N ARG A 269 -18.64 15.10 2.48
CA ARG A 269 -18.86 14.06 3.48
C ARG A 269 -17.59 13.28 3.80
N LEU A 270 -16.81 12.94 2.78
CA LEU A 270 -15.49 12.34 2.95
C LEU A 270 -14.58 13.25 3.80
N LEU A 271 -14.38 14.51 3.38
CA LEU A 271 -13.50 15.47 4.06
C LEU A 271 -13.90 15.70 5.52
N MET A 272 -15.20 15.85 5.80
CA MET A 272 -15.72 15.97 7.16
C MET A 272 -15.42 14.71 7.99
N SER A 273 -15.60 13.51 7.42
CA SER A 273 -15.34 12.25 8.13
C SER A 273 -13.86 12.05 8.46
N LEU A 274 -12.96 12.64 7.67
CA LEU A 274 -11.51 12.56 7.83
C LEU A 274 -10.93 13.65 8.74
N GLY A 275 -11.79 14.52 9.27
CA GLY A 275 -11.35 15.67 10.07
C GLY A 275 -10.51 16.65 9.25
N ALA A 276 -10.79 16.80 7.95
CA ALA A 276 -10.11 17.71 7.04
C ALA A 276 -11.03 18.87 6.61
N PRO A 277 -11.43 19.77 7.55
CA PRO A 277 -12.35 20.86 7.24
C PRO A 277 -11.69 22.02 6.48
N LYS A 278 -10.36 21.98 6.29
CA LYS A 278 -9.57 23.00 5.59
C LYS A 278 -8.59 22.32 4.64
N VAL A 279 -8.64 22.64 3.34
CA VAL A 279 -7.81 21.99 2.30
C VAL A 279 -7.36 22.97 1.23
N LEU A 280 -6.16 22.74 0.67
CA LEU A 280 -5.76 23.26 -0.64
C LEU A 280 -6.22 22.27 -1.70
N VAL A 281 -6.83 22.71 -2.79
CA VAL A 281 -7.29 21.80 -3.85
C VAL A 281 -6.33 21.81 -5.02
N LEU A 282 -5.88 20.63 -5.43
CA LEU A 282 -5.13 20.42 -6.66
C LEU A 282 -6.03 19.68 -7.65
N ALA A 283 -6.47 20.36 -8.69
CA ALA A 283 -7.42 19.84 -9.67
C ALA A 283 -6.73 19.52 -11.01
N GLU A 284 -6.93 18.30 -11.49
CA GLU A 284 -6.50 17.89 -12.83
C GLU A 284 -7.57 18.22 -13.86
N GLY A 285 -7.19 18.92 -14.94
CA GLY A 285 -8.05 19.06 -16.12
C GLY A 285 -9.42 19.66 -15.80
N LYS A 286 -10.50 18.92 -16.08
CA LYS A 286 -11.90 19.33 -15.87
C LYS A 286 -12.37 19.16 -14.42
N ALA A 287 -11.57 18.56 -13.54
CA ALA A 287 -11.87 18.52 -12.11
C ALA A 287 -11.94 19.92 -11.47
N ILE A 288 -11.40 20.96 -12.15
CA ILE A 288 -11.48 22.35 -11.70
C ILE A 288 -12.92 22.81 -11.45
N HIS A 289 -13.88 22.32 -12.23
CA HIS A 289 -15.29 22.65 -12.05
C HIS A 289 -15.87 22.09 -10.74
N LEU A 290 -15.42 20.90 -10.33
CA LEU A 290 -15.81 20.32 -9.05
C LEU A 290 -15.12 21.03 -7.88
N ALA A 291 -13.85 21.41 -8.05
CA ALA A 291 -13.11 22.22 -7.08
C ALA A 291 -13.80 23.57 -6.84
N GLN A 292 -14.26 24.24 -7.91
CA GLN A 292 -15.06 25.45 -7.84
C GLN A 292 -16.30 25.21 -6.99
N MET A 293 -17.15 24.27 -7.37
CA MET A 293 -18.37 23.94 -6.60
C MET A 293 -18.09 23.67 -5.11
N LEU A 294 -16.94 23.07 -4.77
CA LEU A 294 -16.52 22.85 -3.38
C LEU A 294 -16.25 24.18 -2.65
N VAL A 295 -15.55 25.12 -3.28
CA VAL A 295 -15.31 26.48 -2.75
C VAL A 295 -16.64 27.20 -2.45
N GLU A 296 -17.58 27.21 -3.40
CA GLU A 296 -18.88 27.88 -3.23
C GLU A 296 -19.72 27.33 -2.11
N SER A 297 -19.66 26.01 -1.93
CA SER A 297 -20.50 25.32 -0.95
C SER A 297 -20.26 25.79 0.49
N LYS A 298 -19.05 26.32 0.78
CA LYS A 298 -18.61 26.77 2.11
C LYS A 298 -18.72 25.70 3.22
N VAL A 299 -18.92 24.44 2.85
CA VAL A 299 -18.96 23.30 3.80
C VAL A 299 -17.54 22.94 4.26
N VAL A 300 -16.56 23.11 3.38
CA VAL A 300 -15.13 22.93 3.65
C VAL A 300 -14.43 24.24 3.32
N CYS A 301 -13.46 24.64 4.15
CA CYS A 301 -12.61 25.79 3.91
C CYS A 301 -11.56 25.45 2.83
N VAL A 302 -11.82 25.84 1.60
CA VAL A 302 -10.82 25.73 0.52
C VAL A 302 -9.91 26.96 0.58
N VAL A 303 -8.62 26.76 0.84
CA VAL A 303 -7.66 27.88 0.98
C VAL A 303 -7.24 28.45 -0.37
N ASP A 304 -7.04 27.57 -1.34
CA ASP A 304 -6.59 27.89 -2.68
C ASP A 304 -6.94 26.73 -3.62
N VAL A 305 -7.00 27.02 -4.92
CA VAL A 305 -7.25 26.06 -5.98
C VAL A 305 -6.17 26.17 -7.04
N LEU A 306 -5.39 25.09 -7.18
CA LEU A 306 -4.33 24.95 -8.16
C LEU A 306 -4.77 23.99 -9.25
N GLN A 307 -4.36 24.25 -10.49
CA GLN A 307 -4.68 23.39 -11.62
C GLN A 307 -3.42 22.72 -12.19
N ILE A 308 -3.53 21.45 -12.56
CA ILE A 308 -2.51 20.74 -13.33
C ILE A 308 -3.07 20.27 -14.68
N PRO A 309 -2.23 20.19 -15.73
CA PRO A 309 -2.66 19.66 -17.01
C PRO A 309 -3.05 18.17 -16.90
N PRO A 310 -4.02 17.72 -17.72
CA PRO A 310 -4.39 16.31 -17.81
C PRO A 310 -3.19 15.44 -18.19
N ASP A 311 -3.08 14.25 -17.59
CA ASP A 311 -2.15 13.22 -18.04
C ASP A 311 -2.85 12.27 -19.03
N PRO A 312 -2.50 12.31 -20.34
CA PRO A 312 -3.13 11.47 -21.34
C PRO A 312 -2.91 9.96 -21.09
N HIS A 313 -1.86 9.57 -20.37
CA HIS A 313 -1.62 8.18 -20.02
C HIS A 313 -2.65 7.66 -19.02
N VAL A 314 -3.03 8.48 -18.03
CA VAL A 314 -4.00 8.12 -17.00
C VAL A 314 -5.41 8.09 -17.57
N ALA A 315 -5.76 9.03 -18.45
CA ALA A 315 -7.05 9.05 -19.12
C ALA A 315 -7.28 7.82 -20.02
N SER A 316 -6.20 7.21 -20.52
CA SER A 316 -6.23 5.99 -21.35
C SER A 316 -6.16 4.68 -20.56
N ASP A 317 -6.02 4.75 -19.24
CA ASP A 317 -5.85 3.57 -18.39
C ASP A 317 -7.15 2.77 -18.28
N ALA A 318 -7.18 1.61 -18.94
CA ALA A 318 -8.33 0.73 -18.95
C ALA A 318 -8.47 -0.15 -17.69
N ARG A 319 -7.51 -0.16 -16.77
CA ARG A 319 -7.55 -1.02 -15.56
C ARG A 319 -8.81 -0.85 -14.74
N PRO A 320 -9.33 0.38 -14.47
CA PRO A 320 -10.58 0.55 -13.76
C PRO A 320 -11.80 -0.02 -14.51
N TYR A 321 -11.70 -0.25 -15.82
CA TYR A 321 -12.78 -0.71 -16.70
C TYR A 321 -12.37 -1.93 -17.56
N PRO A 322 -12.11 -3.10 -16.93
CA PRO A 322 -11.43 -4.22 -17.57
C PRO A 322 -12.23 -4.93 -18.67
N ASP A 323 -13.55 -4.75 -18.72
CA ASP A 323 -14.43 -5.36 -19.72
C ASP A 323 -15.59 -4.45 -20.16
N LYS A 324 -16.37 -4.92 -21.14
CA LYS A 324 -17.52 -4.19 -21.72
C LYS A 324 -18.59 -3.80 -20.70
N GLY A 325 -18.75 -4.57 -19.63
CA GLY A 325 -19.67 -4.28 -18.54
C GLY A 325 -19.23 -3.05 -17.75
N TYR A 326 -17.95 -3.00 -17.35
CA TYR A 326 -17.40 -1.83 -16.67
C TYR A 326 -17.34 -0.61 -17.60
N GLN A 327 -16.98 -0.80 -18.88
CA GLN A 327 -17.01 0.27 -19.88
C GLN A 327 -18.43 0.82 -20.14
N ALA A 328 -19.49 0.07 -19.83
CA ALA A 328 -20.86 0.60 -19.87
C ALA A 328 -21.11 1.60 -18.72
N ALA A 329 -20.58 1.33 -17.52
CA ALA A 329 -20.65 2.26 -16.40
C ALA A 329 -19.85 3.55 -16.69
N TRP A 330 -18.69 3.45 -17.34
CA TRP A 330 -17.98 4.62 -17.85
C TRP A 330 -18.83 5.48 -18.79
N ARG A 331 -19.49 4.85 -19.77
CA ARG A 331 -20.36 5.56 -20.71
C ARG A 331 -21.54 6.23 -19.99
N ALA A 332 -22.01 5.68 -18.87
CA ALA A 332 -23.03 6.31 -18.06
C ALA A 332 -22.58 7.64 -17.43
N ALA A 333 -21.27 7.83 -17.23
CA ALA A 333 -20.68 9.07 -16.72
C ALA A 333 -20.30 10.09 -17.82
N ALA A 334 -20.51 9.79 -19.11
CA ALA A 334 -20.03 10.63 -20.22
C ALA A 334 -20.58 12.06 -20.21
N GLY A 335 -21.78 12.28 -19.65
CA GLY A 335 -22.38 13.62 -19.53
C GLY A 335 -21.85 14.44 -18.36
N LEU A 336 -21.07 13.85 -17.45
CA LEU A 336 -20.68 14.50 -16.20
C LEU A 336 -19.84 15.76 -16.42
N VAL A 337 -18.89 15.74 -17.37
CA VAL A 337 -18.03 16.90 -17.66
C VAL A 337 -18.86 18.11 -18.09
N GLN A 338 -19.79 17.91 -19.01
CA GLN A 338 -20.66 18.98 -19.48
C GLN A 338 -21.57 19.50 -18.36
N GLN A 339 -22.05 18.62 -17.48
CA GLN A 339 -22.86 19.01 -16.32
C GLN A 339 -22.04 19.80 -15.29
N LEU A 340 -20.78 19.42 -15.05
CA LEU A 340 -19.86 20.13 -14.16
C LEU A 340 -19.54 21.52 -14.70
N GLU A 341 -19.23 21.63 -15.99
CA GLU A 341 -18.99 22.91 -16.67
C GLU A 341 -20.19 23.84 -16.59
N GLN A 342 -21.42 23.31 -16.73
CA GLN A 342 -22.63 24.10 -16.62
C GLN A 342 -22.88 24.54 -15.17
N ALA A 343 -22.79 23.62 -14.22
CA ALA A 343 -23.02 23.89 -12.80
C ALA A 343 -22.03 24.92 -12.24
N SER A 344 -20.79 24.91 -12.71
CA SER A 344 -19.80 25.91 -12.27
C SER A 344 -20.00 27.28 -12.93
N ARG A 345 -20.61 27.39 -14.11
CA ARG A 345 -20.83 28.69 -14.78
C ARG A 345 -21.94 29.52 -14.17
N ASP A 346 -22.89 28.87 -13.51
CA ASP A 346 -24.03 29.54 -12.88
C ASP A 346 -23.63 30.27 -11.57
N GLY A 347 -22.38 30.10 -11.14
CA GLY A 347 -21.77 30.80 -10.00
C GLY A 347 -21.01 32.07 -10.39
N ASP A 348 -20.82 32.98 -9.44
CA ASP A 348 -20.14 34.28 -9.63
C ASP A 348 -18.68 34.17 -9.18
N TRP A 349 -17.74 33.95 -10.11
CA TRP A 349 -16.34 33.65 -9.79
C TRP A 349 -15.34 34.54 -10.52
N ASN A 350 -14.34 35.00 -9.78
CA ASN A 350 -13.11 35.58 -10.31
C ASN A 350 -11.94 35.13 -9.41
N LEU A 351 -11.45 33.90 -9.63
CA LEU A 351 -10.25 33.37 -8.97
C LEU A 351 -9.15 33.24 -10.03
N ASP A 352 -8.01 33.88 -9.80
CA ASP A 352 -6.79 33.65 -10.58
C ASP A 352 -6.30 32.23 -10.27
N VAL A 353 -6.68 31.26 -11.11
CA VAL A 353 -6.26 29.87 -10.94
C VAL A 353 -4.81 29.74 -11.36
N ASN A 354 -3.95 29.45 -10.38
CA ASN A 354 -2.54 29.15 -10.64
C ASN A 354 -2.42 27.77 -11.29
N VAL A 355 -1.86 27.75 -12.50
CA VAL A 355 -1.55 26.50 -13.21
C VAL A 355 -0.14 26.07 -12.83
N LEU A 356 0.00 24.88 -12.26
CA LEU A 356 1.28 24.27 -11.97
C LEU A 356 1.77 23.45 -13.16
N ASP A 357 3.06 23.52 -13.42
CA ASP A 357 3.75 22.74 -14.43
C ASP A 357 5.08 22.17 -13.91
N GLY A 358 5.73 21.33 -14.71
CA GLY A 358 7.02 20.74 -14.38
C GLY A 358 6.94 19.34 -13.76
N SER A 359 8.00 18.95 -13.06
CA SER A 359 8.11 17.62 -12.45
C SER A 359 7.27 17.53 -11.15
N PRO A 360 6.94 16.32 -10.66
CA PRO A 360 6.28 16.17 -9.36
C PRO A 360 7.01 16.87 -8.21
N ASP A 361 8.35 16.87 -8.22
CA ASP A 361 9.14 17.55 -7.21
C ASP A 361 9.00 19.08 -7.32
N THR A 362 9.02 19.60 -8.55
CA THR A 362 8.81 21.04 -8.83
C THR A 362 7.42 21.49 -8.38
N MET A 363 6.38 20.71 -8.68
CA MET A 363 5.02 21.00 -8.21
C MET A 363 4.94 20.95 -6.68
N ALA A 364 5.61 20.00 -6.04
CA ALA A 364 5.63 19.89 -4.58
C ALA A 364 6.33 21.10 -3.92
N GLU A 365 7.40 21.63 -4.51
CA GLU A 365 8.05 22.87 -4.07
C GLU A 365 7.12 24.08 -4.21
N GLN A 366 6.40 24.20 -5.34
CA GLN A 366 5.43 25.28 -5.56
C GLN A 366 4.29 25.21 -4.52
N ILE A 367 3.74 24.01 -4.28
CA ILE A 367 2.66 23.80 -3.30
C ILE A 367 3.13 24.12 -1.89
N GLU A 368 4.33 23.67 -1.49
CA GLU A 368 4.90 24.01 -0.17
C GLU A 368 5.08 25.51 -0.01
N ALA A 369 5.59 26.21 -1.02
CA ALA A 369 5.74 27.66 -0.98
C ALA A 369 4.39 28.38 -0.81
N ILE A 370 3.33 27.89 -1.45
CA ILE A 370 1.97 28.42 -1.28
C ILE A 370 1.46 28.15 0.14
N CYS A 371 1.67 26.94 0.67
CA CYS A 371 1.31 26.58 2.04
C CYS A 371 2.05 27.42 3.10
N CYS A 372 3.33 27.76 2.89
CA CYS A 372 4.10 28.55 3.85
C CYS A 372 3.77 30.05 3.83
N ASN A 373 3.21 30.57 2.74
CA ASN A 373 2.97 32.01 2.55
C ASN A 373 1.53 32.46 2.83
N GLY A 374 0.58 31.52 3.03
CA GLY A 374 -0.85 31.79 3.30
C GLY A 374 -1.36 31.12 4.56
#